data_AF-A0A7M7P3B4-F1
#
_entry.id   AF-A0A7M7P3B4-F1
#
_cell.length_a   1.000
_cell.length_b   1.000
_cell.length_c   1.000
_cell.angle_alpha   90.00
_cell.angle_beta   90.00
_cell.angle_gamma   90.00
#
_symmetry.space_group_name_H-M   'P 1'
#
loop_
_entity.id
_entity.type
_entity.pdbx_description
1 polymer ?
#
loop_
_entity_poly.entity_id
_entity_poly.type
_entity_poly.pdbx_seq_one_letter_code
_entity_poly.pdbx_strand_id
1 'polypeptide(L)'
;MAEPYMGEEIPLRWLLFEEALAADKINYMTLDQTKELTQPFGMESEGELLTMLTFYHDLGNVVYYGGIEDHQSLLRDMVILNPQWLIDVFKQVITILDPAERDGIVSDAWTTLEEDGILEDRLIQHVWQGFLEQKEALVKLMTKFDLICEAPVERLQQGQQSGLDDEVSNATGKVVQKRYYVPSRLTSHCSPEEIAQIESSTDFYVDFRGFLTDGLFHRLMTRAVRWMGERNGEPVNLYHRHISLMVDGVHHALLEMLPPREATIKV
;
A
#
# COMPACT_ATOMS: atom_id res chain seq x y z
N MET A 1 13.76 -31.25 -4.76
CA MET A 1 13.38 -30.34 -5.86
C MET A 1 14.54 -29.36 -6.00
N ALA A 2 15.11 -29.23 -7.20
CA ALA A 2 16.04 -28.15 -7.48
C ALA A 2 15.18 -26.93 -7.81
N GLU A 3 15.43 -25.82 -7.13
CA GLU A 3 14.77 -24.55 -7.44
C GLU A 3 15.17 -24.09 -8.85
N PRO A 4 14.29 -23.40 -9.61
CA PRO A 4 14.56 -23.02 -10.99
C PRO A 4 15.87 -22.24 -11.20
N TYR A 5 16.26 -21.45 -10.19
CA TYR A 5 17.46 -20.63 -10.19
C TYR A 5 18.75 -21.39 -9.80
N MET A 6 18.67 -22.63 -9.31
CA MET A 6 19.87 -23.42 -8.97
C MET A 6 20.60 -23.89 -10.23
N GLY A 7 21.82 -23.40 -10.43
CA GLY A 7 22.67 -23.76 -11.57
C GLY A 7 22.61 -22.78 -12.74
N GLU A 8 21.88 -21.67 -12.60
CA GLU A 8 21.96 -20.58 -13.57
C GLU A 8 23.31 -19.87 -13.49
N GLU A 9 23.89 -19.57 -14.65
CA GLU A 9 25.11 -18.79 -14.75
C GLU A 9 24.78 -17.30 -14.61
N ILE A 10 25.21 -16.69 -13.50
CA ILE A 10 25.09 -15.25 -13.28
C ILE A 10 26.41 -14.54 -13.58
N PRO A 11 26.39 -13.31 -14.12
CA PRO A 11 27.60 -12.53 -14.32
C PRO A 11 28.34 -12.29 -13.00
N LEU A 12 29.65 -12.56 -12.96
CA LEU A 12 30.52 -12.30 -11.81
C LEU A 12 30.42 -10.86 -11.27
N ARG A 13 30.08 -9.91 -12.14
CA ARG A 13 29.94 -8.49 -11.78
C ARG A 13 28.73 -8.22 -10.89
N TRP A 14 27.70 -9.06 -10.98
CA TRP A 14 26.51 -8.96 -10.12
C TRP A 14 26.87 -9.39 -8.69
N LEU A 15 27.75 -10.38 -8.53
CA LEU A 15 28.27 -10.77 -7.21
C LEU A 15 29.08 -9.63 -6.56
N LEU A 16 29.85 -8.86 -7.33
CA LEU A 16 30.57 -7.70 -6.79
C LEU A 16 29.62 -6.62 -6.25
N PHE A 17 28.45 -6.46 -6.87
CA PHE A 17 27.41 -5.60 -6.35
C PHE A 17 26.88 -6.11 -5.01
N GLU A 18 26.60 -7.41 -4.88
CA GLU A 18 26.19 -8.04 -3.62
C GLU A 18 27.23 -7.88 -2.51
N GLU A 19 28.52 -8.07 -2.82
CA GLU A 19 29.61 -7.83 -1.87
C GLU A 19 29.67 -6.36 -1.41
N ALA A 20 29.46 -5.41 -2.32
CA ALA A 20 29.39 -3.99 -1.98
C ALA A 20 28.21 -3.66 -1.05
N LEU A 21 27.04 -4.27 -1.30
CA LEU A 21 25.87 -4.14 -0.42
C LEU A 21 26.09 -4.75 0.97
N ALA A 22 26.88 -5.82 1.06
CA ALA A 22 27.20 -6.44 2.34
C ALA A 22 28.20 -5.60 3.17
N ALA A 23 29.08 -4.85 2.50
CA ALA A 23 30.07 -4.00 3.15
C ALA A 23 29.44 -2.70 3.71
N ASP A 24 28.54 -2.09 2.96
CA ASP A 24 27.89 -0.83 3.32
C ASP A 24 26.46 -1.05 3.81
N LYS A 25 26.15 -0.58 5.03
CA LYS A 25 24.79 -0.65 5.60
C LYS A 25 23.86 0.42 5.03
N ILE A 26 23.71 0.46 3.72
CA ILE A 26 22.83 1.40 3.01
C ILE A 26 21.46 0.74 2.83
N ASN A 27 20.39 1.43 3.22
CA ASN A 27 19.04 0.87 3.12
C ASN A 27 18.40 1.07 1.74
N TYR A 28 18.70 2.21 1.10
CA TYR A 28 18.20 2.59 -0.20
C TYR A 28 19.18 3.55 -0.87
N MET A 29 19.11 3.64 -2.20
CA MET A 29 19.87 4.60 -3.00
C MET A 29 19.11 5.00 -4.25
N THR A 30 19.55 6.07 -4.91
CA THR A 30 19.01 6.43 -6.23
C THR A 30 19.57 5.54 -7.33
N LEU A 31 18.89 5.51 -8.49
CA LEU A 31 19.38 4.77 -9.65
C LEU A 31 20.75 5.28 -10.10
N ASP A 32 20.96 6.60 -10.07
CA ASP A 32 22.25 7.22 -10.39
C ASP A 32 23.35 6.81 -9.41
N GLN A 33 23.06 6.79 -8.10
CA GLN A 33 24.01 6.30 -7.10
C GLN A 33 24.33 4.81 -7.30
N THR A 34 23.35 4.01 -7.72
CA THR A 34 23.55 2.60 -8.05
C THR A 34 24.46 2.44 -9.27
N LYS A 35 24.31 3.32 -10.27
CA LYS A 35 25.16 3.36 -11.45
C LYS A 35 26.60 3.75 -11.11
N GLU A 36 26.77 4.76 -10.25
CA GLU A 36 28.10 5.16 -9.75
C GLU A 36 28.76 4.03 -8.96
N LEU A 37 28.01 3.32 -8.11
CA LEU A 37 28.51 2.18 -7.33
C LEU A 37 28.97 1.02 -8.23
N THR A 38 28.27 0.78 -9.33
CA THR A 38 28.52 -0.37 -10.23
C THR A 38 29.51 -0.06 -11.36
N GLN A 39 29.84 1.21 -11.59
CA GLN A 39 30.81 1.66 -12.58
C GLN A 39 32.21 1.05 -12.37
N PRO A 40 32.78 0.94 -11.16
CA PRO A 40 34.08 0.30 -10.92
C PRO A 40 34.09 -1.21 -11.23
N PHE A 41 32.94 -1.86 -11.15
CA PHE A 41 32.78 -3.27 -11.57
C PHE A 41 32.75 -3.37 -13.11
N GLY A 42 32.63 -2.21 -13.77
CA GLY A 42 32.57 -1.94 -15.21
C GLY A 42 31.19 -2.20 -15.83
N MET A 43 30.14 -2.14 -15.02
CA MET A 43 28.75 -2.13 -15.48
C MET A 43 28.45 -0.77 -16.12
N GLU A 44 28.66 -0.66 -17.44
CA GLU A 44 28.49 0.60 -18.17
C GLU A 44 27.09 0.75 -18.79
N SER A 45 26.42 -0.37 -19.05
CA SER A 45 25.10 -0.41 -19.67
C SER A 45 24.00 -0.24 -18.62
N GLU A 46 23.14 0.77 -18.79
CA GLU A 46 21.94 0.91 -17.96
C GLU A 46 21.01 -0.30 -18.11
N GLY A 47 20.96 -0.93 -19.29
CA GLY A 47 20.18 -2.14 -19.49
C GLY A 47 20.69 -3.33 -18.66
N GLU A 48 22.01 -3.47 -18.51
CA GLU A 48 22.60 -4.50 -17.64
C GLU A 48 22.26 -4.23 -16.16
N LEU A 49 22.36 -2.97 -15.73
CA LEU A 49 22.00 -2.53 -14.38
C LEU A 49 20.52 -2.82 -14.06
N LEU A 50 19.60 -2.43 -14.94
CA LEU A 50 18.17 -2.68 -14.75
C LEU A 50 17.85 -4.18 -14.73
N THR A 51 18.54 -4.98 -15.55
CA THR A 51 18.38 -6.44 -15.55
C THR A 51 18.87 -7.04 -14.22
N MET A 52 20.02 -6.60 -13.72
CA MET A 52 20.55 -7.03 -12.41
C MET A 52 19.60 -6.64 -11.27
N LEU A 53 19.10 -5.41 -11.26
CA LEU A 53 18.14 -4.95 -10.24
C LEU A 53 16.83 -5.75 -10.29
N THR A 54 16.34 -6.08 -11.49
CA THR A 54 15.15 -6.93 -11.66
C THR A 54 15.40 -8.34 -11.15
N PHE A 55 16.57 -8.92 -11.45
CA PHE A 55 16.96 -10.24 -10.95
C PHE A 55 16.98 -10.28 -9.41
N TYR A 56 17.62 -9.32 -8.75
CA TYR A 56 17.63 -9.25 -7.28
C TYR A 56 16.27 -8.87 -6.68
N HIS A 57 15.41 -8.19 -7.45
CA HIS A 57 14.03 -7.94 -7.06
C HIS A 57 13.21 -9.23 -7.00
N ASP A 58 13.33 -10.07 -8.01
CA ASP A 58 12.62 -11.35 -8.09
C ASP A 58 13.08 -12.33 -6.99
N LEU A 59 14.35 -12.26 -6.59
CA LEU A 59 14.89 -13.00 -5.44
C LEU A 59 14.47 -12.41 -4.09
N GLY A 60 13.92 -11.20 -4.04
CA GLY A 60 13.54 -10.50 -2.81
C GLY A 60 14.70 -9.91 -2.03
N ASN A 61 15.90 -9.83 -2.62
CA ASN A 61 17.07 -9.21 -2.00
C ASN A 61 17.05 -7.67 -2.12
N VAL A 62 16.43 -7.17 -3.20
CA VAL A 62 16.28 -5.74 -3.50
C VAL A 62 14.80 -5.45 -3.78
N VAL A 63 14.33 -4.22 -3.60
CA VAL A 63 13.03 -3.79 -4.13
C VAL A 63 13.25 -2.68 -5.15
N TYR A 64 12.87 -2.95 -6.41
CA TYR A 64 13.00 -2.00 -7.50
C TYR A 64 11.80 -2.09 -8.45
N TYR A 65 11.06 -0.99 -8.59
CA TYR A 65 9.90 -0.88 -9.48
C TYR A 65 10.14 0.09 -10.64
N GLY A 66 11.38 0.52 -10.86
CA GLY A 66 11.78 1.43 -11.94
C GLY A 66 12.02 0.76 -13.28
N GLY A 67 11.39 -0.40 -13.52
CA GLY A 67 11.67 -1.27 -14.65
C GLY A 67 11.66 -0.58 -16.02
N ILE A 68 12.11 -1.33 -17.04
CA ILE A 68 12.39 -0.82 -18.39
C ILE A 68 11.17 -0.12 -19.04
N GLU A 69 9.94 -0.46 -18.65
CA GLU A 69 8.71 0.05 -19.26
C GLU A 69 8.12 1.30 -18.59
N ASP A 70 8.58 1.71 -17.39
CA ASP A 70 7.93 2.77 -16.59
C ASP A 70 8.88 3.97 -16.34
N HIS A 71 9.28 4.62 -17.44
CA HIS A 71 10.27 5.71 -17.42
C HIS A 71 9.88 6.98 -16.66
N GLN A 72 8.61 7.15 -16.29
CA GLN A 72 8.08 8.33 -15.58
C GLN A 72 7.65 8.01 -14.14
N SER A 73 7.93 6.80 -13.66
CA SER A 73 7.59 6.43 -12.30
C SER A 73 8.46 7.18 -11.29
N LEU A 74 7.83 7.74 -10.24
CA LEU A 74 8.57 8.21 -9.06
C LEU A 74 9.39 7.08 -8.39
N LEU A 75 9.07 5.82 -8.70
CA LEU A 75 9.79 4.65 -8.19
C LEU A 75 11.07 4.35 -9.00
N ARG A 76 11.29 5.02 -10.13
CA ARG A 76 12.47 4.78 -10.97
C ARG A 76 13.76 5.09 -10.25
N ASP A 77 13.75 6.15 -9.46
CA ASP A 77 14.92 6.65 -8.74
C ASP A 77 14.99 6.12 -7.30
N MET A 78 14.20 5.10 -6.94
CA MET A 78 14.25 4.49 -5.61
C MET A 78 14.62 3.01 -5.71
N VAL A 79 15.86 2.69 -5.37
CA VAL A 79 16.36 1.31 -5.24
C VAL A 79 16.45 0.96 -3.76
N ILE A 80 15.63 0.02 -3.29
CA ILE A 80 15.68 -0.45 -1.90
C ILE A 80 16.66 -1.62 -1.82
N LEU A 81 17.75 -1.43 -1.09
CA LEU A 81 18.81 -2.44 -0.94
C LEU A 81 18.60 -3.31 0.30
N ASN A 82 17.84 -2.80 1.27
CA ASN A 82 17.49 -3.52 2.48
C ASN A 82 15.96 -3.66 2.58
N PRO A 83 15.38 -4.77 2.09
CA PRO A 83 13.94 -5.03 2.20
C PRO A 83 13.45 -5.08 3.65
N GLN A 84 14.29 -5.49 4.61
CA GLN A 84 13.92 -5.50 6.02
C GLN A 84 13.69 -4.07 6.54
N TRP A 85 14.54 -3.12 6.16
CA TRP A 85 14.32 -1.71 6.47
C TRP A 85 12.99 -1.21 5.91
N LEU A 86 12.65 -1.56 4.67
CA LEU A 86 11.37 -1.17 4.06
C LEU A 86 10.18 -1.73 4.83
N ILE A 87 10.26 -3.01 5.23
CA ILE A 87 9.23 -3.64 6.07
C ILE A 87 9.07 -2.88 7.39
N ASP A 88 10.17 -2.50 8.02
CA ASP A 88 10.13 -1.79 9.30
C ASP A 88 9.54 -0.38 9.14
N VAL A 89 9.86 0.33 8.05
CA VAL A 89 9.22 1.60 7.68
C VAL A 89 7.71 1.45 7.50
N PHE A 90 7.26 0.43 6.76
CA PHE A 90 5.83 0.21 6.55
C PHE A 90 5.12 -0.17 7.85
N LYS A 91 5.73 -1.02 8.68
CA LYS A 91 5.18 -1.40 9.98
C LYS A 91 4.83 -0.19 10.83
N GLN A 92 5.63 0.87 10.79
CA GLN A 92 5.36 2.07 11.58
C GLN A 92 3.99 2.72 11.30
N VAL A 93 3.41 2.52 10.11
CA VAL A 93 2.12 3.14 9.71
C VAL A 93 0.99 2.14 9.47
N ILE A 94 1.28 0.83 9.46
CA ILE A 94 0.26 -0.23 9.31
C ILE A 94 0.12 -1.12 10.55
N THR A 95 0.95 -0.94 11.58
CA THR A 95 0.86 -1.67 12.84
C THR A 95 0.40 -0.76 13.97
N ILE A 96 -0.31 -1.34 14.94
CA ILE A 96 -0.72 -0.62 16.14
C ILE A 96 0.53 -0.44 16.99
N LEU A 97 0.97 0.81 17.15
CA LEU A 97 1.98 1.17 18.14
C LEU A 97 1.38 1.07 19.54
N ASP A 98 2.24 0.74 20.51
CA ASP A 98 1.88 0.78 21.92
C ASP A 98 1.33 2.17 22.26
N PRO A 99 0.20 2.28 22.97
CA PRO A 99 -0.33 3.56 23.44
C PRO A 99 0.72 4.46 24.11
N ALA A 100 1.75 3.89 24.76
CA ALA A 100 2.84 4.63 25.37
C ALA A 100 3.78 5.33 24.36
N GLU A 101 3.82 4.87 23.11
CA GLU A 101 4.65 5.42 22.03
C GLU A 101 3.89 6.45 21.17
N ARG A 102 2.59 6.65 21.42
CA ARG A 102 1.76 7.61 20.69
C ARG A 102 2.04 9.03 21.19
N ASP A 103 2.57 9.87 20.31
CA ASP A 103 2.69 11.30 20.57
C ASP A 103 1.29 11.95 20.67
N GLY A 104 1.07 12.73 21.72
CA GLY A 104 -0.17 13.46 21.95
C GLY A 104 -0.54 14.42 20.81
N ILE A 105 0.42 14.88 20.00
CA ILE A 105 0.19 15.80 18.88
C ILE A 105 -0.63 15.17 17.74
N VAL A 106 -0.50 13.86 17.52
CA VAL A 106 -1.20 13.12 16.45
C VAL A 106 -2.04 11.97 16.99
N SER A 107 -2.40 12.03 18.28
CA SER A 107 -3.18 10.99 18.96
C SER A 107 -4.53 10.73 18.29
N ASP A 108 -5.19 11.77 17.78
CA ASP A 108 -6.45 11.63 17.04
C ASP A 108 -6.26 10.88 15.71
N ALA A 109 -5.19 11.16 14.97
CA ALA A 109 -4.87 10.43 13.74
C ALA A 109 -4.53 8.95 14.00
N TRP A 110 -3.91 8.64 15.15
CA TRP A 110 -3.71 7.25 15.59
C TRP A 110 -5.04 6.57 15.90
N THR A 111 -5.96 7.25 16.58
CA THR A 111 -7.30 6.73 16.85
C THR A 111 -8.06 6.47 15.55
N THR A 112 -8.04 7.40 14.59
CA THR A 112 -8.63 7.21 13.25
C THR A 112 -8.07 5.98 12.53
N LEU A 113 -6.76 5.73 12.62
CA LEU A 113 -6.14 4.54 12.03
C LEU A 113 -6.58 3.24 12.74
N GLU A 114 -6.73 3.27 14.07
CA GLU A 114 -7.09 2.11 14.88
C GLU A 114 -8.58 1.76 14.77
N GLU A 115 -9.45 2.76 14.79
CA GLU A 115 -10.90 2.59 14.75
C GLU A 115 -11.40 2.43 13.32
N ASP A 116 -11.00 3.33 12.40
CA ASP A 116 -11.56 3.36 11.04
C ASP A 116 -10.66 2.70 9.99
N GLY A 117 -9.42 2.33 10.35
CA GLY A 117 -8.45 1.84 9.39
C GLY A 117 -8.01 2.91 8.37
N ILE A 118 -8.13 4.19 8.72
CA ILE A 118 -7.78 5.32 7.85
C ILE A 118 -6.44 5.93 8.27
N LEU A 119 -5.47 5.87 7.36
CA LEU A 119 -4.17 6.50 7.49
C LEU A 119 -4.19 7.91 6.89
N GLU A 120 -4.00 8.92 7.74
CA GLU A 120 -3.94 10.32 7.33
C GLU A 120 -2.51 10.76 6.96
N ASP A 121 -2.35 11.62 5.94
CA ASP A 121 -1.02 12.09 5.51
C ASP A 121 -0.22 12.77 6.63
N ARG A 122 -0.89 13.47 7.56
CA ARG A 122 -0.24 14.08 8.74
C ARG A 122 0.42 13.06 9.66
N LEU A 123 -0.16 11.86 9.77
CA LEU A 123 0.40 10.77 10.57
C LEU A 123 1.65 10.21 9.90
N ILE A 124 1.60 10.02 8.58
CA ILE A 124 2.76 9.60 7.78
C ILE A 124 3.90 10.61 7.94
N GLN A 125 3.61 11.91 7.80
CA GLN A 125 4.62 12.96 7.95
C GLN A 125 5.24 12.97 9.35
N HIS A 126 4.45 12.71 10.39
CA HIS A 126 4.94 12.65 11.76
C HIS A 126 5.83 11.43 12.02
N VAL A 127 5.42 10.25 11.56
CA VAL A 127 6.13 8.99 11.79
C VAL A 127 7.40 8.90 10.94
N TRP A 128 7.38 9.46 9.73
CA TRP A 128 8.50 9.41 8.76
C TRP A 128 9.31 10.71 8.68
N GLN A 129 9.39 11.48 9.77
CA GLN A 129 10.14 12.74 9.81
C GLN A 129 11.61 12.59 9.34
N GLY A 130 12.23 11.42 9.56
CA GLY A 130 13.61 11.15 9.18
C GLY A 130 13.87 10.92 7.68
N PHE A 131 12.83 10.79 6.85
CA PHE A 131 12.96 10.50 5.40
C PHE A 131 11.78 11.06 4.60
N LEU A 132 11.37 12.30 4.92
CA LEU A 132 10.26 12.99 4.26
C LEU A 132 10.46 13.17 2.75
N GLU A 133 11.71 13.30 2.29
CA GLU A 133 12.04 13.38 0.87
C GLU A 133 11.61 12.12 0.11
N GLN A 134 11.65 10.96 0.76
CA GLN A 134 11.28 9.66 0.20
C GLN A 134 9.80 9.32 0.43
N LYS A 135 9.04 10.15 1.15
CA LYS A 135 7.65 9.88 1.55
C LYS A 135 6.76 9.48 0.36
N GLU A 136 6.75 10.26 -0.71
CA GLU A 136 5.88 10.00 -1.86
C GLU A 136 6.24 8.69 -2.58
N ALA A 137 7.53 8.35 -2.65
CA ALA A 137 7.98 7.08 -3.23
C ALA A 137 7.60 5.89 -2.33
N LEU A 138 7.76 6.02 -1.01
CA LEU A 138 7.36 5.00 -0.03
C LEU A 138 5.85 4.76 -0.03
N VAL A 139 5.03 5.83 -0.06
CA VAL A 139 3.57 5.72 -0.19
C VAL A 139 3.20 5.01 -1.50
N LYS A 140 3.84 5.36 -2.62
CA LYS A 140 3.63 4.67 -3.90
C LYS A 140 4.02 3.19 -3.84
N LEU A 141 5.11 2.84 -3.14
CA LEU A 141 5.47 1.45 -2.90
C LEU A 141 4.39 0.72 -2.10
N MET A 142 3.88 1.32 -1.01
CA MET A 142 2.78 0.72 -0.24
C MET A 142 1.54 0.46 -1.10
N THR A 143 1.19 1.42 -1.97
CA THR A 143 0.10 1.24 -2.94
C THR A 143 0.40 0.12 -3.94
N LYS A 144 1.63 0.02 -4.43
CA LYS A 144 2.06 -1.05 -5.36
C LYS A 144 2.03 -2.44 -4.72
N PHE A 145 2.35 -2.51 -3.43
CA PHE A 145 2.20 -3.72 -2.61
C PHE A 145 0.76 -4.01 -2.19
N ASP A 146 -0.21 -3.22 -2.67
CA ASP A 146 -1.63 -3.38 -2.36
C ASP A 146 -1.90 -3.32 -0.82
N LEU A 147 -1.06 -2.59 -0.07
CA LEU A 147 -1.18 -2.40 1.39
C LEU A 147 -2.12 -1.26 1.76
N ILE A 148 -2.22 -0.25 0.90
CA ILE A 148 -3.08 0.91 1.06
C ILE A 148 -3.76 1.28 -0.25
N CYS A 149 -4.87 2.01 -0.16
CA CYS A 149 -5.54 2.63 -1.31
C CYS A 149 -6.14 3.98 -0.90
N GLU A 150 -6.40 4.86 -1.85
CA GLU A 150 -6.97 6.19 -1.55
C GLU A 150 -8.34 6.06 -0.89
N ALA A 151 -8.57 6.86 0.16
CA ALA A 151 -9.86 6.95 0.82
C ALA A 151 -10.61 8.21 0.34
N PRO A 152 -11.91 8.11 0.04
CA PRO A 152 -12.71 9.27 -0.39
C PRO A 152 -12.81 10.28 0.76
N VAL A 153 -12.67 11.56 0.43
CA VAL A 153 -12.64 12.68 1.39
C VAL A 153 -14.00 12.92 2.07
N GLU A 154 -15.07 12.39 1.51
CA GLU A 154 -16.45 12.81 1.80
C GLU A 154 -17.10 12.10 3.01
N ARG A 155 -16.52 11.00 3.53
CA ARG A 155 -17.24 10.11 4.47
C ARG A 155 -17.29 10.52 5.94
N LEU A 156 -16.72 11.65 6.37
CA LEU A 156 -16.70 12.03 7.81
C LEU A 156 -17.38 13.36 8.15
N GLN A 157 -17.96 14.10 7.20
CA GLN A 157 -18.70 15.33 7.52
C GLN A 157 -20.12 15.09 8.07
N GLN A 158 -20.61 13.85 8.12
CA GLN A 158 -21.94 13.54 8.68
C GLN A 158 -21.95 13.32 10.20
N GLY A 159 -20.79 13.39 10.88
CA GLY A 159 -20.68 13.23 12.34
C GLY A 159 -20.38 14.51 13.14
N GLN A 160 -20.05 15.63 12.50
CA GLN A 160 -19.74 16.90 13.19
C GLN A 160 -20.71 18.01 12.78
N GLN A 161 -21.97 17.86 13.18
CA GLN A 161 -22.84 19.02 13.44
C GLN A 161 -22.95 19.21 14.95
N SER A 162 -22.00 19.98 15.51
CA SER A 162 -22.21 20.75 16.73
C SER A 162 -21.43 22.04 16.56
N GLY A 163 -22.15 23.12 16.32
CA GLY A 163 -21.61 24.39 15.86
C GLY A 163 -20.71 25.11 16.86
N LEU A 164 -19.94 26.05 16.32
CA LEU A 164 -20.02 27.47 16.65
C LEU A 164 -19.30 28.23 15.54
N ASP A 165 -19.98 29.25 15.05
CA ASP A 165 -19.51 30.17 14.02
C ASP A 165 -18.20 30.83 14.44
N ASP A 166 -17.21 30.83 13.54
CA ASP A 166 -16.35 32.00 13.36
C ASP A 166 -15.97 32.06 11.89
N GLU A 167 -16.66 32.96 11.19
CA GLU A 167 -16.29 33.43 9.88
C GLU A 167 -14.92 34.12 9.94
N VAL A 168 -14.22 34.12 8.80
CA VAL A 168 -12.94 34.77 8.51
C VAL A 168 -11.73 33.85 8.63
N SER A 169 -11.40 33.16 7.53
CA SER A 169 -10.04 33.17 6.97
C SER A 169 -9.95 32.54 5.57
N ASN A 170 -9.89 33.44 4.58
CA ASN A 170 -8.93 33.48 3.47
C ASN A 170 -8.81 32.28 2.52
N ALA A 171 -9.07 32.59 1.25
CA ALA A 171 -8.66 31.86 0.05
C ALA A 171 -7.15 31.60 0.05
N THR A 172 -6.76 30.47 0.63
CA THR A 172 -5.45 29.83 0.50
C THR A 172 -5.80 28.38 0.22
N GLY A 173 -5.31 27.84 -0.91
CA GLY A 173 -5.76 26.56 -1.46
C GLY A 173 -5.94 25.51 -0.36
N LYS A 174 -7.16 25.00 -0.23
CA LYS A 174 -7.53 23.97 0.75
C LYS A 174 -6.59 22.78 0.48
N VAL A 175 -5.53 22.64 1.28
CA VAL A 175 -4.59 21.52 1.16
C VAL A 175 -5.43 20.29 1.47
N VAL A 176 -5.84 19.57 0.42
CA VAL A 176 -6.55 18.30 0.58
C VAL A 176 -5.55 17.36 1.24
N GLN A 177 -5.70 17.17 2.55
CA GLN A 177 -4.91 16.18 3.27
C GLN A 177 -5.28 14.81 2.72
N LYS A 178 -4.33 14.16 2.03
CA LYS A 178 -4.55 12.82 1.49
C LYS A 178 -4.86 11.85 2.63
N ARG A 179 -5.79 10.94 2.38
CA ARG A 179 -6.19 9.87 3.31
C ARG A 179 -6.15 8.55 2.56
N TYR A 180 -5.74 7.50 3.26
CA TYR A 180 -5.61 6.17 2.68
C TYR A 180 -6.33 5.17 3.57
N TYR A 181 -7.07 4.25 2.96
CA TYR A 181 -7.50 3.05 3.65
C TYR A 181 -6.29 2.12 3.86
N VAL A 182 -6.21 1.54 5.05
CA VAL A 182 -5.32 0.43 5.39
C VAL A 182 -6.23 -0.79 5.62
N PRO A 183 -6.47 -1.63 4.59
CA PRO A 183 -7.49 -2.69 4.70
C PRO A 183 -7.28 -3.66 5.86
N SER A 184 -6.01 -3.92 6.24
CA SER A 184 -5.67 -4.74 7.40
C SER A 184 -6.03 -4.13 8.76
N ARG A 185 -6.51 -2.89 8.78
CA ARG A 185 -6.91 -2.14 9.97
C ARG A 185 -8.37 -1.71 9.97
N LEU A 186 -9.14 -2.07 8.95
CA LEU A 186 -10.58 -1.80 8.94
C LEU A 186 -11.24 -2.59 10.07
N THR A 187 -11.91 -1.90 10.99
CA THR A 187 -12.69 -2.51 12.07
C THR A 187 -14.20 -2.30 11.91
N SER A 188 -14.61 -1.28 11.15
CA SER A 188 -16.02 -0.94 10.91
C SER A 188 -16.78 -2.12 10.31
N HIS A 189 -17.94 -2.45 10.86
CA HIS A 189 -18.81 -3.49 10.32
C HIS A 189 -19.69 -2.94 9.19
N CYS A 190 -20.01 -3.79 8.22
CA CYS A 190 -20.99 -3.47 7.18
C CYS A 190 -22.33 -3.15 7.84
N SER A 191 -22.95 -2.04 7.46
CA SER A 191 -24.19 -1.59 8.11
C SER A 191 -25.39 -2.46 7.67
N PRO A 192 -26.36 -2.73 8.55
CA PRO A 192 -27.60 -3.42 8.14
C PRO A 192 -28.36 -2.66 7.05
N GLU A 193 -28.19 -1.34 6.98
CA GLU A 193 -28.82 -0.48 5.96
C GLU A 193 -28.27 -0.76 4.56
N GLU A 194 -26.95 -0.94 4.42
CA GLU A 194 -26.36 -1.35 3.12
C GLU A 194 -26.83 -2.73 2.68
N ILE A 195 -26.96 -3.66 3.61
CA ILE A 195 -27.47 -5.00 3.32
C ILE A 195 -28.96 -4.92 2.94
N ALA A 196 -29.73 -4.05 3.60
CA ALA A 196 -31.16 -3.87 3.35
C ALA A 196 -31.47 -3.22 2.00
N GLN A 197 -30.51 -2.52 1.38
CA GLN A 197 -30.66 -1.98 0.02
C GLN A 197 -30.69 -3.07 -1.05
N ILE A 198 -30.31 -4.31 -0.73
CA ILE A 198 -30.29 -5.43 -1.65
C ILE A 198 -31.69 -6.08 -1.70
N GLU A 199 -32.53 -5.65 -2.65
CA GLU A 199 -33.90 -6.17 -2.82
C GLU A 199 -33.93 -7.58 -3.43
N SER A 200 -32.99 -7.90 -4.33
CA SER A 200 -32.84 -9.21 -4.96
C SER A 200 -31.36 -9.54 -5.12
N SER A 201 -30.87 -10.58 -4.44
CA SER A 201 -29.49 -11.04 -4.55
C SER A 201 -29.36 -12.32 -5.37
N THR A 202 -28.24 -12.47 -6.05
CA THR A 202 -27.78 -13.75 -6.59
C THR A 202 -26.46 -14.08 -5.94
N ASP A 203 -26.49 -15.00 -4.98
CA ASP A 203 -25.32 -15.31 -4.17
C ASP A 203 -24.44 -16.35 -4.89
N PHE A 204 -23.14 -16.06 -5.00
CA PHE A 204 -22.16 -17.07 -5.40
C PHE A 204 -21.00 -17.13 -4.41
N TYR A 205 -20.38 -18.31 -4.35
CA TYR A 205 -19.34 -18.61 -3.37
C TYR A 205 -18.05 -19.00 -4.09
N VAL A 206 -16.97 -18.35 -3.69
CA VAL A 206 -15.61 -18.67 -4.13
C VAL A 206 -14.92 -19.44 -3.01
N ASP A 207 -14.85 -20.76 -3.15
CA ASP A 207 -14.22 -21.67 -2.18
C ASP A 207 -12.71 -21.80 -2.44
N PHE A 208 -11.89 -21.47 -1.44
CA PHE A 208 -10.42 -21.57 -1.47
C PHE A 208 -9.90 -22.88 -0.87
N ARG A 209 -10.76 -23.89 -0.68
CA ARG A 209 -10.42 -25.25 -0.26
C ARG A 209 -9.61 -25.30 1.03
N GLY A 210 -9.98 -24.46 1.99
CA GLY A 210 -9.37 -24.42 3.33
C GLY A 210 -8.18 -23.46 3.48
N PHE A 211 -7.77 -22.72 2.45
CA PHE A 211 -6.70 -21.73 2.57
C PHE A 211 -7.08 -20.37 1.97
N LEU A 212 -7.67 -19.51 2.80
CA LEU A 212 -7.93 -18.11 2.49
C LEU A 212 -7.22 -17.23 3.52
N THR A 213 -6.19 -16.51 3.10
CA THR A 213 -5.47 -15.58 3.98
C THR A 213 -6.14 -14.21 3.96
N ASP A 214 -6.17 -13.53 5.11
CA ASP A 214 -6.70 -12.16 5.22
C ASP A 214 -6.00 -11.21 4.22
N GLY A 215 -4.70 -11.41 4.01
CA GLY A 215 -3.90 -10.65 3.04
C GLY A 215 -4.43 -10.73 1.61
N LEU A 216 -5.00 -11.86 1.18
CA LEU A 216 -5.62 -11.95 -0.14
C LEU A 216 -6.84 -11.03 -0.24
N PHE A 217 -7.67 -11.01 0.79
CA PHE A 217 -8.86 -10.17 0.83
C PHE A 217 -8.50 -8.68 0.93
N HIS A 218 -7.51 -8.31 1.76
CA HIS A 218 -7.00 -6.94 1.82
C HIS A 218 -6.51 -6.43 0.46
N ARG A 219 -5.84 -7.28 -0.32
CA ARG A 219 -5.42 -6.95 -1.70
C ARG A 219 -6.61 -6.84 -2.65
N LEU A 220 -7.66 -7.63 -2.45
CA LEU A 220 -8.90 -7.49 -3.23
C LEU A 220 -9.57 -6.14 -2.94
N MET A 221 -9.59 -5.70 -1.69
CA MET A 221 -10.13 -4.40 -1.27
C MET A 221 -9.40 -3.23 -1.95
N THR A 222 -8.05 -3.21 -1.90
CA THR A 222 -7.27 -2.14 -2.55
C THR A 222 -7.46 -2.13 -4.07
N ARG A 223 -7.53 -3.32 -4.69
CA ARG A 223 -7.76 -3.45 -6.14
C ARG A 223 -9.18 -3.05 -6.55
N ALA A 224 -10.19 -3.31 -5.72
CA ALA A 224 -11.56 -2.87 -5.98
C ALA A 224 -11.65 -1.34 -6.03
N VAL A 225 -11.02 -0.66 -5.06
CA VAL A 225 -10.93 0.81 -5.05
C VAL A 225 -10.21 1.32 -6.30
N ARG A 226 -9.06 0.74 -6.64
CA ARG A 226 -8.28 1.12 -7.84
C ARG A 226 -9.09 0.93 -9.13
N TRP A 227 -9.73 -0.22 -9.27
CA TRP A 227 -10.54 -0.57 -10.44
C TRP A 227 -11.73 0.38 -10.63
N MET A 228 -12.38 0.79 -9.54
CA MET A 228 -13.44 1.82 -9.61
C MET A 228 -12.88 3.20 -9.97
N GLY A 229 -11.74 3.59 -9.41
CA GLY A 229 -11.07 4.86 -9.73
C GLY A 229 -10.69 4.96 -11.20
N GLU A 230 -10.16 3.89 -11.80
CA GLU A 230 -9.81 3.83 -13.23
C GLU A 230 -11.01 4.03 -14.17
N ARG A 231 -12.23 3.76 -13.68
CA ARG A 231 -13.48 3.87 -14.44
C ARG A 231 -14.26 5.14 -14.13
N ASN A 232 -13.75 6.02 -13.27
CA ASN A 232 -14.50 7.13 -12.68
C ASN A 232 -15.86 6.66 -12.10
N GLY A 233 -15.86 5.47 -11.50
CA GLY A 233 -17.04 4.91 -10.86
C GLY A 233 -17.28 5.50 -9.47
N GLU A 234 -18.37 5.08 -8.83
CA GLU A 234 -18.70 5.53 -7.48
C GLU A 234 -17.67 5.00 -6.45
N PRO A 235 -17.47 5.73 -5.33
CA PRO A 235 -16.54 5.32 -4.28
C PRO A 235 -16.90 3.96 -3.66
N VAL A 236 -15.93 3.04 -3.59
CA VAL A 236 -16.11 1.74 -2.95
C VAL A 236 -16.22 1.90 -1.43
N ASN A 237 -17.24 1.30 -0.82
CA ASN A 237 -17.37 1.20 0.63
C ASN A 237 -16.58 -0.03 1.11
N LEU A 238 -15.64 0.19 2.02
CA LEU A 238 -14.81 -0.87 2.60
C LEU A 238 -15.12 -1.02 4.09
N TYR A 239 -15.32 -2.26 4.52
CA TYR A 239 -15.59 -2.63 5.91
C TYR A 239 -14.72 -3.81 6.31
N HIS A 240 -14.62 -4.08 7.61
CA HIS A 240 -14.00 -5.30 8.08
C HIS A 240 -14.62 -6.52 7.39
N ARG A 241 -13.80 -7.23 6.59
CA ARG A 241 -14.19 -8.43 5.82
C ARG A 241 -15.29 -8.21 4.77
N HIS A 242 -15.64 -6.97 4.43
CA HIS A 242 -16.62 -6.71 3.37
C HIS A 242 -16.16 -5.63 2.38
N ILE A 243 -16.58 -5.80 1.12
CA ILE A 243 -16.44 -4.80 0.05
C ILE A 243 -17.83 -4.56 -0.51
N SER A 244 -18.28 -3.32 -0.52
CA SER A 244 -19.54 -2.90 -1.11
C SER A 244 -19.23 -1.93 -2.25
N LEU A 245 -19.64 -2.27 -3.47
CA LEU A 245 -19.42 -1.43 -4.64
C LEU A 245 -20.55 -1.53 -5.66
N MET A 246 -20.81 -0.42 -6.35
CA MET A 246 -21.62 -0.43 -7.56
C MET A 246 -20.76 -0.87 -8.75
N VAL A 247 -21.04 -2.05 -9.28
CA VAL A 247 -20.31 -2.62 -10.43
C VAL A 247 -20.60 -1.83 -11.70
N ASP A 248 -21.86 -1.40 -11.84
CA ASP A 248 -22.37 -0.48 -12.85
C ASP A 248 -23.58 0.28 -12.28
N GLY A 249 -24.30 1.04 -13.11
CA GLY A 249 -25.44 1.85 -12.66
C GLY A 249 -26.67 1.07 -12.18
N VAL A 250 -26.65 -0.27 -12.22
CA VAL A 250 -27.79 -1.12 -11.81
C VAL A 250 -27.40 -2.32 -10.94
N HIS A 251 -26.15 -2.79 -10.99
CA HIS A 251 -25.68 -3.94 -10.23
C HIS A 251 -24.82 -3.51 -9.04
N HIS A 252 -25.31 -3.80 -7.83
CA HIS A 252 -24.55 -3.67 -6.59
C HIS A 252 -23.92 -5.01 -6.23
N ALA A 253 -22.64 -5.02 -5.85
CA ALA A 253 -21.93 -6.21 -5.39
C ALA A 253 -21.46 -6.03 -3.94
N LEU A 254 -21.76 -7.03 -3.11
CA LEU A 254 -21.35 -7.11 -1.72
C LEU A 254 -20.50 -8.38 -1.53
N LEU A 255 -19.19 -8.20 -1.44
CA LEU A 255 -18.27 -9.30 -1.18
C LEU A 255 -18.06 -9.43 0.33
N GLU A 256 -18.24 -10.62 0.87
CA GLU A 256 -18.02 -10.96 2.28
C GLU A 256 -16.99 -12.08 2.39
N MET A 257 -15.93 -11.83 3.16
CA MET A 257 -14.98 -12.87 3.55
C MET A 257 -15.54 -13.64 4.75
N LEU A 258 -16.12 -14.82 4.50
CA LEU A 258 -16.70 -15.69 5.51
C LEU A 258 -15.65 -16.17 6.52
N PRO A 259 -16.04 -16.57 7.75
CA PRO A 259 -15.11 -16.90 8.83
C PRO A 259 -13.97 -17.84 8.41
N PRO A 260 -12.77 -17.76 9.01
CA PRO A 260 -11.58 -18.48 8.55
C PRO A 260 -11.74 -19.99 8.36
N ARG A 261 -12.67 -20.61 9.08
CA ARG A 261 -12.97 -22.05 8.98
C ARG A 261 -13.61 -22.46 7.65
N GLU A 262 -14.27 -21.51 6.97
CA GLU A 262 -14.97 -21.75 5.71
C GLU A 262 -14.08 -21.47 4.50
N ALA A 263 -13.03 -20.65 4.66
CA ALA A 263 -12.10 -20.27 3.61
C ALA A 263 -12.81 -19.89 2.29
N THR A 264 -13.89 -19.12 2.40
CA THR A 264 -14.80 -18.80 1.28
C THR A 264 -15.09 -17.31 1.24
N ILE A 265 -15.22 -16.77 0.04
CA ILE A 265 -15.76 -15.42 -0.19
C ILE A 265 -17.16 -15.58 -0.78
N LYS A 266 -18.16 -14.98 -0.13
CA LYS A 266 -19.51 -14.80 -0.66
C LYS A 266 -19.54 -13.52 -1.50
N VAL A 267 -20.21 -13.54 -2.64
CA VAL A 267 -20.46 -12.40 -3.51
C VAL A 267 -21.94 -12.33 -3.87
#